data_AF-A0A9Q1FYV8-F1
#
_entry.id   AF-A0A9Q1FYV8-F1
#
_cell.length_a   1.000
_cell.length_b   1.000
_cell.length_c   1.000
_cell.angle_alpha   90.00
_cell.angle_beta   90.00
_cell.angle_gamma   90.00
#
_symmetry.space_group_name_H-M   'P 1'
#
loop_
_entity.id
_entity.type
_entity.pdbx_description
1 polymer ?
#
loop_
_entity_poly.entity_id
_entity_poly.type
_entity_poly.pdbx_seq_one_letter_code
_entity_poly.pdbx_strand_id
1 'polypeptide(L)'
;MCLTPIPLCSMPRSRRPNHRRRCPANLVCPPLSSHKELSVVGGLWNCRSAVQKADFITAYVKVKSLHFLALTETWVTPDNTATPAALSAGYSFSHTPRASGRGGGPLGAFLDELDTLLSSFPEDGTPVILLGDFNLQPDSSQLSSVTSLLQSFALTQSPSAATHKGGNQLDLVLTRSCATSELTVTPLHVSYFFISFSLSCPLSLNSASNPPAVMFRRNLHTLSHSSLTTSALSALPPPATFAKMPIDVATSVFNSCLSQSLNSLCPLVSKPARLSPPCPWL
;
A
#
# COMPACT_ATOMS: atom_id res chain seq x y z
N MET A 1 -19.99 -68.40 35.90
CA MET A 1 -19.32 -67.44 34.98
C MET A 1 -18.86 -68.24 33.77
N CYS A 2 -19.61 -68.17 32.67
CA CYS A 2 -19.34 -68.94 31.46
C CYS A 2 -19.09 -67.93 30.33
N LEU A 3 -17.84 -67.85 29.89
CA LEU A 3 -17.42 -67.07 28.72
C LEU A 3 -17.72 -67.89 27.47
N THR A 4 -18.74 -67.50 26.72
CA THR A 4 -18.91 -67.96 25.33
C THR A 4 -18.52 -66.81 24.39
N PRO A 5 -17.59 -67.02 23.44
CA PRO A 5 -17.21 -65.99 22.48
C PRO A 5 -18.33 -65.77 21.45
N ILE A 6 -18.62 -64.51 21.16
CA ILE A 6 -19.56 -64.09 20.11
C ILE A 6 -18.85 -64.27 18.74
N PRO A 7 -19.46 -64.92 17.74
CA PRO A 7 -18.83 -65.10 16.44
C PRO A 7 -18.80 -63.76 15.67
N LEU A 8 -17.60 -63.38 15.20
CA LEU A 8 -17.40 -62.26 14.27
C LEU A 8 -17.64 -62.74 12.83
N CYS A 9 -18.78 -62.40 12.25
CA CYS A 9 -19.01 -62.53 10.82
C CYS A 9 -18.43 -61.31 10.08
N SER A 10 -17.31 -61.48 9.38
CA SER A 10 -16.77 -60.45 8.47
C SER A 10 -17.32 -60.64 7.06
N MET A 11 -18.26 -59.78 6.65
CA MET A 11 -18.69 -59.71 5.26
C MET A 11 -17.74 -58.80 4.47
N PRO A 12 -17.24 -59.19 3.28
CA PRO A 12 -16.40 -58.33 2.48
C PRO A 12 -17.20 -57.14 1.96
N ARG A 13 -16.71 -55.92 2.26
CA ARG A 13 -17.36 -54.67 1.86
C ARG A 13 -17.28 -54.52 0.34
N SER A 14 -18.42 -54.55 -0.34
CA SER A 14 -18.52 -54.28 -1.78
C SER A 14 -17.92 -52.90 -2.11
N ARG A 15 -16.88 -52.87 -2.95
CA ARG A 15 -16.30 -51.64 -3.49
C ARG A 15 -17.26 -51.07 -4.53
N ARG A 16 -18.06 -50.06 -4.14
CA ARG A 16 -18.82 -49.25 -5.11
C ARG A 16 -17.84 -48.38 -5.92
N PRO A 17 -18.01 -48.27 -7.26
CA PRO A 17 -17.18 -47.39 -8.06
C PRO A 17 -17.51 -45.93 -7.73
N ASN A 18 -16.49 -45.18 -7.33
CA ASN A 18 -16.61 -43.80 -6.90
C ASN A 18 -16.70 -42.87 -8.13
N HIS A 19 -17.76 -42.96 -8.92
CA HIS A 19 -18.04 -41.97 -9.98
C HIS A 19 -18.74 -40.75 -9.38
N ARG A 20 -18.01 -39.95 -8.60
CA ARG A 20 -18.43 -38.57 -8.31
C ARG A 20 -18.21 -37.73 -9.57
N ARG A 21 -19.15 -37.77 -10.50
CA ARG A 21 -19.24 -36.73 -11.55
C ARG A 21 -19.57 -35.41 -10.85
N ARG A 22 -18.60 -34.50 -10.77
CA ARG A 22 -18.84 -33.13 -10.30
C ARG A 22 -19.67 -32.42 -11.39
N CYS A 23 -20.91 -32.04 -11.10
CA CYS A 23 -21.73 -31.23 -11.99
C CYS A 23 -21.32 -29.75 -11.84
N PRO A 24 -20.67 -29.12 -12.84
CA PRO A 24 -20.31 -27.71 -12.76
C PRO A 24 -21.53 -26.78 -12.69
N ALA A 25 -22.73 -27.27 -13.05
CA ALA A 25 -24.00 -26.55 -12.91
C ALA A 25 -24.43 -26.32 -11.45
N ASN A 26 -23.83 -27.01 -10.46
CA ASN A 26 -24.08 -26.79 -9.04
C ASN A 26 -23.08 -25.81 -8.39
N LEU A 27 -22.24 -25.15 -9.19
CA LEU A 27 -21.37 -24.07 -8.70
C LEU A 27 -22.23 -22.83 -8.45
N VAL A 28 -22.59 -22.61 -7.19
CA VAL A 28 -23.13 -21.33 -6.75
C VAL A 28 -21.94 -20.39 -6.62
N CYS A 29 -21.85 -19.40 -7.50
CA CYS A 29 -20.97 -18.26 -7.28
C CYS A 29 -21.54 -17.48 -6.08
N PRO A 30 -20.85 -17.40 -4.93
CA PRO A 30 -21.25 -16.42 -3.93
C PRO A 30 -21.22 -15.04 -4.61
N PRO A 31 -22.16 -14.13 -4.32
CA PRO A 31 -22.04 -12.76 -4.81
C PRO A 31 -20.64 -12.26 -4.42
N LEU A 32 -19.88 -11.72 -5.38
CA LEU A 32 -18.66 -10.97 -5.05
C LEU A 32 -19.08 -9.98 -3.97
N SER A 33 -18.48 -10.09 -2.78
CA SER A 33 -18.74 -9.16 -1.69
C SER A 33 -18.69 -7.75 -2.25
N SER A 34 -19.78 -6.99 -2.16
CA SER A 34 -19.80 -5.59 -2.60
C SER A 34 -18.56 -4.93 -2.01
N HIS A 35 -17.68 -4.37 -2.83
CA HIS A 35 -16.58 -3.55 -2.34
C HIS A 35 -17.21 -2.49 -1.44
N LYS A 36 -17.11 -2.68 -0.13
CA LYS A 36 -17.67 -1.72 0.82
C LYS A 36 -16.64 -0.60 0.83
N GLU A 37 -16.89 0.47 0.11
CA GLU A 37 -15.97 1.60 0.07
C GLU A 37 -15.97 2.26 1.46
N LEU A 38 -14.79 2.36 2.10
CA LEU A 38 -14.70 3.10 3.36
C LEU A 38 -14.73 4.57 2.97
N SER A 39 -15.80 5.27 3.37
CA SER A 39 -15.85 6.72 3.25
C SER A 39 -15.22 7.35 4.48
N VAL A 40 -14.11 8.07 4.30
CA VAL A 40 -13.43 8.80 5.38
C VAL A 40 -13.50 10.29 5.13
N VAL A 41 -14.26 11.01 5.94
CA VAL A 41 -14.33 12.47 5.90
C VAL A 41 -13.16 13.07 6.67
N GLY A 42 -12.45 14.01 6.06
CA GLY A 42 -11.38 14.74 6.73
C GLY A 42 -11.21 16.16 6.23
N GLY A 43 -10.19 16.83 6.76
CA GLY A 43 -9.87 18.18 6.34
C GLY A 43 -8.42 18.57 6.54
N LEU A 44 -8.06 19.68 5.91
CA LEU A 44 -6.76 20.35 6.01
C LEU A 44 -7.00 21.82 6.39
N TRP A 45 -6.29 22.28 7.42
CA TRP A 45 -6.37 23.66 7.86
C TRP A 45 -5.00 24.25 8.19
N ASN A 46 -4.58 25.26 7.43
CA ASN A 46 -3.55 26.19 7.86
C ASN A 46 -4.13 27.15 8.90
N CYS A 47 -3.92 26.82 10.18
CA CYS A 47 -4.57 27.51 11.29
C CYS A 47 -3.82 28.76 11.76
N ARG A 48 -2.57 28.99 11.33
CA ARG A 48 -1.72 30.12 11.75
C ARG A 48 -1.78 30.36 13.26
N SER A 49 -1.27 29.42 14.03
CA SER A 49 -1.44 29.22 15.46
C SER A 49 -2.71 28.48 15.87
N ALA A 50 -2.53 27.32 16.49
CA ALA A 50 -3.57 26.54 17.15
C ALA A 50 -3.80 26.96 18.62
N VAL A 51 -2.86 27.70 19.22
CA VAL A 51 -2.79 27.93 20.68
C VAL A 51 -4.05 28.57 21.25
N GLN A 52 -4.60 29.58 20.58
CA GLN A 52 -5.83 30.27 20.99
C GLN A 52 -7.08 29.75 20.27
N LYS A 53 -6.93 28.71 19.45
CA LYS A 53 -7.99 28.16 18.60
C LYS A 53 -8.33 26.73 18.95
N ALA A 54 -7.69 26.12 19.95
CA ALA A 54 -7.85 24.70 20.26
C ALA A 54 -9.31 24.30 20.50
N ASP A 55 -10.03 25.05 21.34
CA ASP A 55 -11.45 24.77 21.61
C ASP A 55 -12.32 24.93 20.36
N PHE A 56 -12.03 25.97 19.55
CA PHE A 56 -12.71 26.17 18.27
C PHE A 56 -12.43 25.01 17.31
N ILE A 57 -11.17 24.58 17.17
CA ILE A 57 -10.76 23.46 16.33
C ILE A 57 -11.53 22.21 16.75
N THR A 58 -11.49 21.86 18.04
CA THR A 58 -12.14 20.66 18.58
C THR A 58 -13.67 20.72 18.40
N ALA A 59 -14.30 21.87 18.64
CA ALA A 59 -15.73 22.04 18.40
C ALA A 59 -16.08 21.93 16.91
N TYR A 60 -15.27 22.54 16.04
CA TYR A 60 -15.49 22.56 14.60
C TYR A 60 -15.37 21.16 13.99
N VAL A 61 -14.35 20.40 14.39
CA VAL A 61 -14.16 18.99 14.02
C VAL A 61 -15.39 18.15 14.38
N LYS A 62 -15.94 18.34 15.57
CA LYS A 62 -17.15 17.64 16.03
C LYS A 62 -18.39 18.03 15.23
N VAL A 63 -18.60 19.34 15.03
CA VAL A 63 -19.75 19.85 14.24
C VAL A 63 -19.71 19.34 12.80
N LYS A 64 -18.52 19.27 12.19
CA LYS A 64 -18.33 18.75 10.83
C LYS A 64 -18.22 17.23 10.76
N SER A 65 -18.26 16.53 11.90
CA SER A 65 -18.10 15.07 11.99
C SER A 65 -16.87 14.55 11.24
N LEU A 66 -15.73 15.25 11.37
CA LEU A 66 -14.49 14.85 10.69
C LEU A 66 -13.89 13.63 11.37
N HIS A 67 -13.44 12.64 10.59
CA HIS A 67 -12.70 11.48 11.11
C HIS A 67 -11.23 11.83 11.37
N PHE A 68 -10.65 12.74 10.57
CA PHE A 68 -9.31 13.25 10.79
C PHE A 68 -9.20 14.73 10.39
N LEU A 69 -8.20 15.42 10.94
CA LEU A 69 -7.88 16.80 10.60
C LEU A 69 -6.36 16.98 10.56
N ALA A 70 -5.84 17.45 9.44
CA ALA A 70 -4.46 17.89 9.31
C ALA A 70 -4.36 19.39 9.60
N LEU A 71 -3.50 19.77 10.55
CA LEU A 71 -3.24 21.17 10.89
C LEU A 71 -1.83 21.57 10.44
N THR A 72 -1.73 22.67 9.71
CA THR A 72 -0.44 23.30 9.35
C THR A 72 -0.29 24.64 10.06
N GLU A 73 0.96 25.11 10.18
CA GLU A 73 1.33 26.31 10.96
C GLU A 73 0.74 26.35 12.38
N THR A 74 0.79 25.24 13.11
CA THR A 74 0.21 25.10 14.45
C THR A 74 0.83 26.05 15.49
N TRP A 75 2.12 26.37 15.32
CA TRP A 75 2.94 27.18 16.24
C TRP A 75 2.85 26.70 17.71
N VAL A 76 2.65 25.40 17.89
CA VAL A 76 2.67 24.76 19.22
C VAL A 76 4.13 24.52 19.60
N THR A 77 4.55 25.13 20.70
CA THR A 77 5.86 24.91 21.31
C THR A 77 5.78 23.79 22.34
N PRO A 78 6.93 23.18 22.71
CA PRO A 78 6.97 22.18 23.79
C PRO A 78 6.41 22.69 25.13
N ASP A 79 6.50 23.99 25.40
CA ASP A 79 5.99 24.62 26.63
C ASP A 79 4.45 24.71 26.66
N ASN A 80 3.79 24.63 25.50
CA ASN A 80 2.36 24.81 25.37
C ASN A 80 1.63 23.47 25.57
N THR A 81 1.50 23.03 26.82
CA THR A 81 0.85 21.75 27.17
C THR A 81 -0.67 21.77 27.06
N ALA A 82 -1.31 22.94 27.19
CA ALA A 82 -2.76 23.07 27.14
C ALA A 82 -3.35 22.80 25.74
N THR A 83 -2.68 23.27 24.67
CA THR A 83 -3.18 23.14 23.29
C THR A 83 -3.27 21.68 22.85
N PRO A 84 -2.21 20.84 22.98
CA PRO A 84 -2.29 19.42 22.69
C PRO A 84 -3.35 18.70 23.53
N ALA A 85 -3.49 19.05 24.82
CA ALA A 85 -4.50 18.44 25.68
C ALA A 85 -5.93 18.73 25.19
N ALA A 86 -6.20 19.97 24.79
CA ALA A 86 -7.50 20.36 24.22
C ALA A 86 -7.77 19.71 22.85
N LEU A 87 -6.75 19.58 22.00
CA LEU A 87 -6.87 18.90 20.70
C LEU A 87 -6.99 17.38 20.82
N SER A 88 -6.45 16.80 21.90
CA SER A 88 -6.59 15.36 22.21
C SER A 88 -7.97 15.01 22.80
N ALA A 89 -8.85 16.00 23.00
CA ALA A 89 -10.17 15.77 23.59
C ALA A 89 -11.14 15.11 22.59
N GLY A 90 -11.04 13.78 22.48
CA GLY A 90 -11.85 12.94 21.61
C GLY A 90 -11.16 12.53 20.31
N TYR A 91 -9.89 12.89 20.12
CA TYR A 91 -9.06 12.51 18.99
C TYR A 91 -7.66 12.12 19.48
N SER A 92 -6.98 11.28 18.72
CA SER A 92 -5.54 11.10 18.90
C SER A 92 -4.81 12.27 18.25
N PHE A 93 -3.98 12.98 19.03
CA PHE A 93 -3.20 14.11 18.55
C PHE A 93 -1.72 13.71 18.45
N SER A 94 -1.13 13.89 17.27
CA SER A 94 0.30 13.71 17.03
C SER A 94 0.88 15.00 16.47
N HIS A 95 2.03 15.42 16.99
CA HIS A 95 2.70 16.63 16.58
C HIS A 95 4.21 16.51 16.75
N THR A 96 4.95 16.94 15.74
CA THR A 96 6.42 17.01 15.77
C THR A 96 6.82 18.49 15.69
N PRO A 97 7.23 19.13 16.81
CA PRO A 97 7.67 20.51 16.78
C PRO A 97 8.95 20.65 15.94
N ARG A 98 9.12 21.79 15.28
CA ARG A 98 10.37 22.10 14.57
C ARG A 98 11.50 22.31 15.59
N ALA A 99 12.66 21.72 15.34
CA ALA A 99 13.84 21.87 16.19
C ALA A 99 14.50 23.26 16.04
N SER A 100 14.41 23.87 14.86
CA SER A 100 14.87 25.24 14.57
C SER A 100 13.65 26.17 14.38
N GLY A 101 13.83 27.47 14.61
CA GLY A 101 12.76 28.48 14.71
C GLY A 101 11.94 28.74 13.44
N ARG A 102 11.56 30.00 13.19
CA ARG A 102 10.71 30.37 12.04
C ARG A 102 11.48 30.25 10.71
N GLY A 103 10.92 29.51 9.74
CA GLY A 103 11.43 29.41 8.37
C GLY A 103 11.39 27.98 7.81
N GLY A 104 11.25 27.84 6.50
CA GLY A 104 11.55 26.58 5.80
C GLY A 104 13.07 26.44 5.65
N GLY A 105 13.59 25.21 5.76
CA GLY A 105 14.99 24.93 5.45
C GLY A 105 15.34 25.30 4.00
N PRO A 106 16.63 25.23 3.62
CA PRO A 106 17.03 25.45 2.24
C PRO A 106 16.20 24.55 1.31
N LEU A 107 15.62 25.12 0.25
CA LEU A 107 14.72 24.41 -0.65
C LEU A 107 15.38 23.18 -1.33
N GLY A 108 16.71 23.18 -1.48
CA GLY A 108 17.44 22.00 -1.97
C GLY A 108 17.30 20.79 -1.04
N ALA A 109 17.25 21.00 0.28
CA ALA A 109 17.03 19.94 1.26
C ALA A 109 15.57 19.44 1.25
N PHE A 110 14.61 20.28 0.82
CA PHE A 110 13.20 19.90 0.82
C PHE A 110 12.91 18.73 -0.13
N LEU A 111 13.48 18.72 -1.33
CA LEU A 111 13.26 17.62 -2.28
C LEU A 111 13.83 16.30 -1.75
N ASP A 112 15.03 16.32 -1.19
CA ASP A 112 15.68 15.14 -0.63
C ASP A 112 14.93 14.62 0.62
N GLU A 113 14.46 15.54 1.49
CA GLU A 113 13.62 15.20 2.65
C GLU A 113 12.28 14.62 2.22
N LEU A 114 11.65 15.20 1.18
CA LEU A 114 10.39 14.70 0.62
C LEU A 114 10.58 13.32 -0.01
N ASP A 115 11.64 13.10 -0.80
CA ASP A 115 11.96 11.81 -1.39
C ASP A 115 12.20 10.74 -0.32
N THR A 116 12.97 11.08 0.72
CA THR A 116 13.21 10.20 1.87
C THR A 116 11.90 9.85 2.59
N LEU A 117 11.02 10.83 2.79
CA LEU A 117 9.70 10.61 3.40
C LEU A 117 8.83 9.71 2.52
N LEU A 118 8.74 9.99 1.23
CA LEU A 118 7.91 9.22 0.29
C LEU A 118 8.40 7.77 0.17
N SER A 119 9.73 7.58 0.17
CA SER A 119 10.38 6.26 0.18
C SER A 119 10.09 5.45 1.44
N SER A 120 9.69 6.09 2.54
CA SER A 120 9.32 5.39 3.78
C SER A 120 7.93 4.75 3.74
N PHE A 121 7.07 5.16 2.79
CA PHE A 121 5.72 4.62 2.68
C PHE A 121 5.72 3.25 1.98
N PRO A 122 4.92 2.28 2.47
CA PRO A 122 4.88 0.95 1.87
C PRO A 122 4.28 0.99 0.46
N GLU A 123 4.82 0.20 -0.47
CA GLU A 123 4.33 0.04 -1.84
C GLU A 123 3.37 -1.17 -1.99
N ASP A 124 2.68 -1.54 -0.91
CA ASP A 124 1.81 -2.71 -0.83
C ASP A 124 0.37 -2.44 -1.33
N GLY A 125 0.14 -1.27 -1.91
CA GLY A 125 -1.18 -0.81 -2.35
C GLY A 125 -2.02 -0.15 -1.26
N THR A 126 -1.48 0.03 -0.05
CA THR A 126 -2.15 0.77 1.02
C THR A 126 -2.47 2.21 0.56
N PRO A 127 -3.73 2.67 0.70
CA PRO A 127 -4.11 4.06 0.45
C PRO A 127 -3.25 5.03 1.25
N VAL A 128 -2.65 6.01 0.56
CA VAL A 128 -1.85 7.07 1.18
C VAL A 128 -2.44 8.42 0.82
N ILE A 129 -2.52 9.28 1.83
CA ILE A 129 -2.86 10.68 1.66
C ILE A 129 -1.76 11.55 2.27
N LEU A 130 -1.32 12.54 1.50
CA LEU A 130 -0.37 13.55 1.93
C LEU A 130 -1.05 14.92 1.87
N LEU A 131 -1.04 15.60 3.02
CA LEU A 131 -1.74 16.86 3.24
C LEU A 131 -0.73 17.88 3.78
N GLY A 132 -0.72 19.07 3.21
CA GLY A 132 0.16 20.11 3.73
C GLY A 132 0.10 21.40 2.95
N ASP A 133 0.71 22.42 3.53
CA ASP A 133 1.04 23.67 2.87
C ASP A 133 2.44 23.53 2.25
N PHE A 134 2.48 23.36 0.94
CA PHE A 134 3.73 23.17 0.20
C PHE A 134 4.36 24.50 -0.21
N ASN A 135 3.61 25.61 -0.17
CA ASN A 135 4.05 26.92 -0.63
C ASN A 135 4.73 26.93 -2.03
N LEU A 136 4.27 26.08 -2.95
CA LEU A 136 4.82 26.02 -4.31
C LEU A 136 4.34 27.21 -5.13
N GLN A 137 5.29 27.90 -5.77
CA GLN A 137 4.97 29.00 -6.67
C GLN A 137 4.73 28.45 -8.09
N PRO A 138 3.65 28.91 -8.78
CA PRO A 138 3.23 28.37 -10.08
C PRO A 138 4.28 28.51 -11.19
N ASP A 139 5.12 29.55 -11.13
CA ASP A 139 6.13 29.86 -12.15
C ASP A 139 7.56 29.43 -11.77
N SER A 140 7.69 28.60 -10.73
CA SER A 140 9.01 28.13 -10.29
C SER A 140 9.47 26.96 -11.17
N SER A 141 10.72 26.99 -11.63
CA SER A 141 11.38 25.83 -12.26
C SER A 141 11.45 24.60 -11.35
N GLN A 142 11.13 24.78 -10.07
CA GLN A 142 11.13 23.78 -9.01
C GLN A 142 9.80 23.00 -8.95
N LEU A 143 8.70 23.59 -9.43
CA LEU A 143 7.40 22.92 -9.52
C LEU A 143 7.48 21.65 -10.36
N SER A 144 8.26 21.66 -11.45
CA SER A 144 8.44 20.49 -12.31
C SER A 144 9.17 19.36 -11.60
N SER A 145 10.22 19.65 -10.84
CA SER A 145 10.97 18.65 -10.05
C SER A 145 10.09 18.04 -8.97
N VAL A 146 9.37 18.86 -8.19
CA VAL A 146 8.43 18.37 -7.17
C VAL A 146 7.32 17.54 -7.80
N THR A 147 6.73 18.01 -8.90
CA THR A 147 5.67 17.29 -9.60
C THR A 147 6.15 15.94 -10.14
N SER A 148 7.35 15.90 -10.72
CA SER A 148 7.96 14.66 -11.23
C SER A 148 8.19 13.65 -10.10
N LEU A 149 8.66 14.12 -8.94
CA LEU A 149 8.83 13.29 -7.75
C LEU A 149 7.49 12.77 -7.23
N LEU A 150 6.46 13.62 -7.12
CA LEU A 150 5.13 13.18 -6.69
C LEU A 150 4.56 12.12 -7.66
N GLN A 151 4.76 12.30 -8.96
CA GLN A 151 4.32 11.35 -9.98
C GLN A 151 5.08 10.02 -9.91
N SER A 152 6.38 10.02 -9.58
CA SER A 152 7.15 8.77 -9.45
C SER A 152 6.64 7.88 -8.33
N PHE A 153 6.05 8.46 -7.28
CA PHE A 153 5.38 7.74 -6.20
C PHE A 153 3.88 7.50 -6.43
N ALA A 154 3.39 7.72 -7.65
CA ALA A 154 1.98 7.60 -8.02
C ALA A 154 1.03 8.46 -7.15
N LEU A 155 1.52 9.60 -6.63
CA LEU A 155 0.69 10.59 -5.95
C LEU A 155 0.02 11.48 -6.97
N THR A 156 -1.29 11.64 -6.82
CA THR A 156 -2.12 12.49 -7.66
C THR A 156 -2.64 13.65 -6.85
N GLN A 157 -2.56 14.86 -7.40
CA GLN A 157 -3.13 16.04 -6.76
C GLN A 157 -4.64 16.08 -7.00
N SER A 158 -5.39 16.24 -5.91
CA SER A 158 -6.82 16.49 -5.98
C SER A 158 -7.07 17.93 -6.41
N PRO A 159 -7.91 18.19 -7.43
CA PRO A 159 -8.21 19.55 -7.86
C PRO A 159 -8.99 20.30 -6.78
N SER A 160 -8.58 21.53 -6.47
CA SER A 160 -9.24 22.38 -5.48
C SER A 160 -9.47 23.81 -5.99
N ALA A 161 -10.34 24.56 -5.32
CA ALA A 161 -10.36 26.01 -5.50
C ALA A 161 -9.08 26.65 -4.90
N ALA A 162 -8.86 27.94 -5.15
CA ALA A 162 -7.77 28.70 -4.54
C ALA A 162 -7.83 28.60 -3.00
N THR A 163 -6.72 28.21 -2.38
CA THR A 163 -6.62 27.99 -0.92
C THR A 163 -5.97 29.16 -0.20
N HIS A 164 -5.54 30.18 -0.95
CA HIS A 164 -4.92 31.39 -0.44
C HIS A 164 -5.63 32.65 -0.93
N LYS A 165 -5.58 33.73 -0.14
CA LYS A 165 -6.20 35.03 -0.48
C LYS A 165 -5.69 35.62 -1.80
N GLY A 166 -4.49 35.23 -2.23
CA GLY A 166 -3.87 35.64 -3.49
C GLY A 166 -4.30 34.81 -4.71
N GLY A 167 -5.28 33.91 -4.59
CA GLY A 167 -5.78 33.10 -5.73
C GLY A 167 -4.97 31.84 -6.04
N ASN A 168 -3.90 31.57 -5.30
CA ASN A 168 -3.04 30.39 -5.49
C ASN A 168 -3.52 29.17 -4.67
N GLN A 169 -3.12 27.99 -5.12
CA GLN A 169 -3.24 26.72 -4.40
C GLN A 169 -1.92 26.41 -3.70
N LEU A 170 -1.82 26.69 -2.40
CA LEU A 170 -0.61 26.43 -1.61
C LEU A 170 -0.79 25.18 -0.74
N ASP A 171 -2.03 24.93 -0.33
CA ASP A 171 -2.43 23.77 0.44
C ASP A 171 -2.84 22.65 -0.52
N LEU A 172 -2.09 21.56 -0.53
CA LEU A 172 -2.29 20.46 -1.48
C LEU A 172 -2.85 19.23 -0.78
N VAL A 173 -3.76 18.56 -1.49
CA VAL A 173 -4.30 17.25 -1.12
C VAL A 173 -3.81 16.24 -2.15
N LEU A 174 -2.87 15.39 -1.75
CA LEU A 174 -2.25 14.40 -2.62
C LEU A 174 -2.67 13.00 -2.20
N THR A 175 -3.07 12.17 -3.15
CA THR A 175 -3.61 10.82 -2.89
C THR A 175 -2.96 9.75 -3.76
N ARG A 176 -2.77 8.56 -3.18
CA ARG A 176 -2.31 7.35 -3.86
C ARG A 176 -3.21 6.19 -3.44
N SER A 177 -3.68 5.40 -4.41
CA SER A 177 -4.59 4.26 -4.19
C SER A 177 -5.93 4.61 -3.49
N CYS A 178 -6.33 5.88 -3.51
CA CYS A 178 -7.66 6.36 -3.09
C CYS A 178 -8.07 7.60 -3.91
N ALA A 179 -9.36 7.92 -3.85
CA ALA A 179 -9.93 9.08 -4.53
C ALA A 179 -10.53 10.05 -3.52
N THR A 180 -10.42 11.35 -3.81
CA THR A 180 -11.15 12.40 -3.12
C THR A 180 -12.47 12.69 -3.81
N SER A 181 -13.48 13.01 -3.02
CA SER A 181 -14.79 13.46 -3.45
C SER A 181 -15.23 14.63 -2.57
N GLU A 182 -16.15 15.45 -3.07
CA GLU A 182 -16.75 16.56 -2.31
C GLU A 182 -15.73 17.57 -1.74
N LEU A 183 -14.60 17.76 -2.44
CA LEU A 183 -13.58 18.70 -2.02
C LEU A 183 -14.13 20.13 -2.06
N THR A 184 -14.16 20.76 -0.89
CA THR A 184 -14.73 22.08 -0.67
C THR A 184 -13.72 22.95 0.07
N VAL A 185 -13.61 24.21 -0.37
CA VAL A 185 -12.72 25.20 0.23
C VAL A 185 -13.59 26.29 0.85
N THR A 186 -13.60 26.34 2.18
CA THR A 186 -14.47 27.25 2.96
C THR A 186 -13.64 28.34 3.64
N PRO A 187 -13.92 29.63 3.42
CA PRO A 187 -13.27 30.69 4.17
C PRO A 187 -13.76 30.67 5.62
N LEU A 188 -12.83 30.63 6.58
CA LEU A 188 -13.15 30.77 8.00
C LEU A 188 -12.91 32.20 8.46
N HIS A 189 -13.71 32.69 9.41
CA HIS A 189 -13.51 34.02 9.99
C HIS A 189 -12.24 34.10 10.85
N VAL A 190 -11.77 32.96 11.38
CA VAL A 190 -10.73 32.88 12.40
C VAL A 190 -9.34 32.59 11.82
N SER A 191 -9.25 32.00 10.62
CA SER A 191 -8.00 31.75 9.89
C SER A 191 -8.29 31.65 8.39
N TYR A 192 -7.26 31.39 7.59
CA TYR A 192 -7.35 31.15 6.15
C TYR A 192 -8.31 29.98 5.80
N PHE A 193 -8.39 29.67 4.51
CA PHE A 193 -9.33 28.68 3.99
C PHE A 193 -9.17 27.31 4.66
N PHE A 194 -10.31 26.68 4.94
CA PHE A 194 -10.41 25.30 5.41
C PHE A 194 -10.85 24.40 4.27
N ILE A 195 -10.09 23.33 4.04
CA ILE A 195 -10.39 22.35 3.00
C ILE A 195 -11.04 21.14 3.66
N SER A 196 -12.24 20.79 3.22
CA SER A 196 -12.92 19.54 3.60
C SER A 196 -13.12 18.65 2.38
N PHE A 197 -12.99 17.34 2.57
CA PHE A 197 -13.18 16.35 1.52
C PHE A 197 -13.53 14.98 2.10
N SER A 198 -14.10 14.13 1.25
CA SER A 198 -14.46 12.75 1.53
C SER A 198 -13.50 11.83 0.76
N LEU A 199 -12.87 10.88 1.44
CA LEU A 199 -12.02 9.87 0.83
C LEU A 199 -12.80 8.60 0.58
N SER A 200 -12.70 8.14 -0.65
CA SER A 200 -13.15 6.84 -1.11
C SER A 200 -11.96 5.89 -1.10
N CYS A 201 -11.88 5.07 -0.06
CA CYS A 201 -10.84 4.05 0.05
C CYS A 201 -11.41 2.71 -0.39
N PRO A 202 -10.86 2.09 -1.46
CA PRO A 202 -11.22 0.73 -1.81
C PRO A 202 -10.74 -0.18 -0.69
N LEU A 203 -11.64 -0.60 0.20
CA LEU A 203 -11.36 -1.68 1.13
C LEU A 203 -11.15 -2.93 0.30
N SER A 204 -9.89 -3.28 0.06
CA SER A 204 -9.55 -4.69 -0.01
C SER A 204 -9.61 -5.20 1.43
N LEU A 205 -10.82 -5.54 1.88
CA LEU A 205 -11.07 -6.19 3.15
C LEU A 205 -10.44 -7.59 3.04
N ASN A 206 -9.12 -7.66 3.21
CA ASN A 206 -8.42 -8.90 3.43
C ASN A 206 -8.71 -9.39 4.86
N SER A 207 -10.00 -9.59 5.18
CA SER A 207 -10.46 -10.43 6.30
C SER A 207 -11.07 -11.75 5.81
N ALA A 208 -10.99 -12.05 4.52
CA ALA A 208 -11.20 -13.39 4.01
C ALA A 208 -9.82 -13.95 3.66
N SER A 209 -9.48 -15.09 4.27
CA SER A 209 -8.33 -15.93 3.97
C SER A 209 -7.81 -15.73 2.54
N ASN A 210 -6.76 -14.92 2.38
CA ASN A 210 -5.95 -15.02 1.18
C ASN A 210 -5.53 -16.49 1.08
N PRO A 211 -5.76 -17.19 -0.06
CA PRO A 211 -5.08 -18.47 -0.25
C PRO A 211 -3.60 -18.20 0.04
N PRO A 212 -2.96 -18.99 0.93
CA PRO A 212 -1.65 -18.64 1.46
C PRO A 212 -0.74 -18.32 0.30
N ALA A 213 -0.18 -17.10 0.27
CA ALA A 213 0.66 -16.62 -0.82
C ALA A 213 1.62 -17.75 -1.21
N VAL A 214 1.46 -18.30 -2.40
CA VAL A 214 2.24 -19.47 -2.81
C VAL A 214 3.60 -18.93 -3.19
N MET A 215 4.57 -19.10 -2.30
CA MET A 215 5.94 -18.75 -2.60
C MET A 215 6.52 -19.85 -3.50
N PHE A 216 6.93 -19.48 -4.70
CA PHE A 216 7.74 -20.32 -5.55
C PHE A 216 9.21 -20.16 -5.14
N ARG A 217 9.86 -21.25 -4.74
CA ARG A 217 11.29 -21.26 -4.44
C ARG A 217 11.96 -22.40 -5.19
N ARG A 218 13.21 -22.17 -5.59
CA ARG A 218 14.12 -23.20 -6.14
C ARG A 218 15.26 -23.39 -5.14
N ASN A 219 15.61 -24.64 -4.84
CA ASN A 219 16.72 -24.93 -3.93
C ASN A 219 18.05 -24.86 -4.68
N LEU A 220 18.64 -23.67 -4.78
CA LEU A 220 19.92 -23.48 -5.49
C LEU A 220 21.13 -23.95 -4.67
N HIS A 221 20.99 -24.22 -3.38
CA HIS A 221 22.10 -24.69 -2.54
C HIS A 221 22.57 -26.10 -2.88
N THR A 222 21.70 -26.91 -3.47
CA THR A 222 22.03 -28.27 -3.92
C THR A 222 22.63 -28.31 -5.33
N LEU A 223 22.76 -27.16 -5.99
CA LEU A 223 23.24 -27.09 -7.37
C LEU A 223 24.76 -27.20 -7.41
N SER A 224 25.26 -28.33 -7.94
CA SER A 224 26.68 -28.51 -8.23
C SER A 224 27.02 -27.87 -9.59
N HIS A 225 28.15 -27.17 -9.64
CA HIS A 225 28.67 -26.56 -10.86
C HIS A 225 28.87 -27.60 -11.98
N SER A 226 29.44 -28.78 -11.67
CA SER A 226 29.68 -29.83 -12.65
C SER A 226 28.40 -30.42 -13.23
N SER A 227 27.35 -30.56 -12.41
CA SER A 227 26.06 -31.09 -12.87
C SER A 227 25.33 -30.10 -13.77
N LEU A 228 25.40 -28.80 -13.45
CA LEU A 228 24.83 -27.74 -14.29
C LEU A 228 25.56 -27.66 -15.63
N THR A 229 26.89 -27.67 -15.63
CA THR A 229 27.66 -27.57 -16.89
C THR A 229 27.42 -28.78 -17.79
N THR A 230 27.40 -30.00 -17.25
CA THR A 230 27.07 -31.20 -18.04
C THR A 230 25.64 -31.14 -18.59
N SER A 231 24.65 -30.75 -17.77
CA SER A 231 23.26 -30.64 -18.23
C SER A 231 23.09 -29.57 -19.31
N ALA A 232 23.66 -28.38 -19.11
CA ALA A 232 23.56 -27.27 -20.05
C ALA A 232 24.27 -27.60 -21.38
N LEU A 233 25.47 -28.17 -21.32
CA LEU A 233 26.24 -28.52 -22.52
C LEU A 233 25.58 -29.66 -23.32
N SER A 234 24.89 -30.58 -22.63
CA SER A 234 24.10 -31.63 -23.28
C SER A 234 22.80 -31.13 -23.91
N ALA A 235 22.22 -30.06 -23.36
CA ALA A 235 20.98 -29.47 -23.85
C ALA A 235 21.19 -28.44 -24.97
N LEU A 236 22.39 -27.88 -25.07
CA LEU A 236 22.73 -26.88 -26.09
C LEU A 236 23.01 -27.53 -27.46
N PRO A 237 22.63 -26.87 -28.57
CA PRO A 237 22.99 -27.33 -29.90
C PRO A 237 24.51 -27.37 -30.11
N PRO A 238 25.01 -28.21 -31.04
CA PRO A 238 26.41 -28.21 -31.42
C PRO A 238 26.88 -26.81 -31.87
N PRO A 239 28.13 -26.40 -31.57
CA PRO A 239 28.63 -25.06 -31.86
C PRO A 239 28.49 -24.64 -33.34
N ALA A 240 28.70 -25.58 -34.26
CA ALA A 240 28.59 -25.35 -35.69
C ALA A 240 27.15 -25.02 -36.16
N THR A 241 26.15 -25.53 -35.44
CA THR A 241 24.73 -25.25 -35.69
C THR A 241 24.32 -23.97 -34.99
N PHE A 242 24.78 -23.77 -33.74
CA PHE A 242 24.47 -22.59 -32.94
C PHE A 242 25.02 -21.30 -33.58
N ALA A 243 26.23 -21.33 -34.14
CA ALA A 243 26.85 -20.19 -34.81
C ALA A 243 26.15 -19.72 -36.10
N LYS A 244 25.29 -20.57 -36.69
CA LYS A 244 24.53 -20.24 -37.91
C LYS A 244 23.14 -19.68 -37.63
N MET A 245 22.73 -19.60 -36.36
CA MET A 245 21.41 -19.12 -35.98
C MET A 245 21.36 -17.58 -35.95
N PRO A 246 20.22 -16.97 -36.34
CA PRO A 246 19.96 -15.56 -36.08
C PRO A 246 20.03 -15.24 -34.59
N ILE A 247 20.47 -14.03 -34.24
CA ILE A 247 20.86 -13.70 -32.86
C ILE A 247 19.71 -13.82 -31.84
N ASP A 248 18.50 -13.41 -32.21
CA ASP A 248 17.31 -13.52 -31.35
C ASP A 248 16.92 -14.97 -31.12
N VAL A 249 17.03 -15.80 -32.17
CA VAL A 249 16.74 -17.24 -32.11
C VAL A 249 17.79 -17.92 -31.24
N ALA A 250 19.08 -17.65 -31.44
CA ALA A 250 20.16 -18.20 -30.62
C ALA A 250 19.99 -17.85 -29.13
N THR A 251 19.59 -16.61 -28.84
CA THR A 251 19.35 -16.13 -27.47
C THR A 251 18.16 -16.84 -26.83
N SER A 252 17.06 -17.02 -27.57
CA SER A 252 15.88 -17.75 -27.07
C SER A 252 16.18 -19.22 -26.79
N VAL A 253 16.95 -19.88 -27.67
CA VAL A 253 17.37 -21.27 -27.53
C VAL A 253 18.28 -21.42 -26.32
N PHE A 254 19.28 -20.54 -26.17
CA PHE A 254 20.18 -20.55 -25.03
C PHE A 254 19.43 -20.42 -23.69
N ASN A 255 18.56 -19.41 -23.57
CA ASN A 255 17.77 -19.18 -22.37
C ASN A 255 16.81 -20.34 -22.06
N SER A 256 16.22 -20.95 -23.10
CA SER A 256 15.37 -22.13 -22.97
C SER A 256 16.14 -23.34 -22.45
N CYS A 257 17.30 -23.65 -23.04
CA CYS A 257 18.17 -24.75 -22.61
C CYS A 257 18.61 -24.58 -21.15
N LEU A 258 19.07 -23.38 -20.77
CA LEU A 258 19.45 -23.10 -19.38
C LEU A 258 18.28 -23.22 -18.42
N SER A 259 17.10 -22.73 -18.81
CA SER A 259 15.88 -22.85 -17.99
C SER A 259 15.47 -24.31 -17.81
N GLN A 260 15.58 -25.15 -18.85
CA GLN A 260 15.32 -26.59 -18.77
C GLN A 260 16.33 -27.31 -17.87
N SER A 261 17.62 -27.01 -18.00
CA SER A 261 18.66 -27.56 -17.12
C SER A 261 18.40 -27.18 -15.65
N LEU A 262 18.04 -25.91 -15.38
CA LEU A 262 17.69 -25.46 -14.04
C LEU A 262 16.41 -26.13 -13.51
N ASN A 263 15.37 -26.28 -14.33
CA ASN A 263 14.14 -26.95 -13.93
C ASN A 263 14.36 -28.45 -13.64
N SER A 264 15.27 -29.09 -14.35
CA SER A 264 15.62 -30.50 -14.11
C SER A 264 16.46 -30.70 -12.85
N LEU A 265 17.43 -29.82 -12.59
CA LEU A 265 18.34 -29.95 -11.45
C LEU A 265 17.76 -29.36 -10.16
N CYS A 266 16.96 -28.31 -10.27
CA CYS A 266 16.40 -27.54 -9.16
C CYS A 266 14.96 -27.13 -9.47
N PRO A 267 14.00 -28.09 -9.46
CA PRO A 267 12.62 -27.83 -9.84
C PRO A 267 12.00 -26.75 -8.96
N LEU A 268 11.09 -25.98 -9.55
CA LEU A 268 10.33 -24.96 -8.84
C LEU A 268 9.38 -25.63 -7.85
N VAL A 269 9.58 -25.38 -6.56
CA VAL A 269 8.70 -25.90 -5.51
C VAL A 269 7.82 -24.77 -5.02
N SER A 270 6.50 -24.99 -5.05
CA SER A 270 5.54 -24.14 -4.36
C SER A 270 5.45 -24.54 -2.89
N LYS A 271 5.59 -23.56 -2.00
CA LYS A 271 5.23 -23.75 -0.59
C LYS A 271 4.20 -22.68 -0.20
N PRO A 272 3.11 -23.06 0.51
CA PRO A 272 2.23 -22.06 1.08
C PRO A 272 3.04 -21.19 2.06
N ALA A 273 2.93 -19.88 1.94
CA ALA A 273 3.51 -18.97 2.91
C ALA A 273 3.00 -19.34 4.32
N ARG A 274 3.91 -19.38 5.30
CA ARG A 274 3.50 -19.55 6.70
C ARG A 274 2.70 -18.32 7.08
N LEU A 275 1.48 -18.52 7.56
CA LEU A 275 0.73 -17.50 8.25
C LEU A 275 1.46 -17.21 9.56
N SER A 276 2.07 -16.04 9.69
CA SER A 276 2.45 -15.51 11.00
C SER A 276 1.18 -15.02 11.69
N PRO A 277 1.01 -15.25 13.00
CA PRO A 277 -0.04 -14.56 13.74
C PRO A 277 0.14 -13.05 13.58
N PRO A 278 -0.96 -12.27 13.52
CA PRO A 278 -0.86 -10.82 13.50
C PRO A 278 -0.10 -10.33 14.74
N CYS A 279 0.66 -9.25 14.58
CA CYS A 279 1.35 -8.61 15.70
C CYS A 279 0.31 -8.26 16.79
N PRO A 280 0.56 -8.59 18.07
CA PRO A 280 -0.43 -8.46 19.13
C PRO A 280 -0.80 -7.00 19.52
N TRP A 281 -0.27 -6.01 18.80
CA TRP A 281 -0.46 -4.58 19.06
C TRP A 281 -1.03 -3.81 17.85
N LEU A 282 -1.66 -4.52 16.91
CA LEU A 282 -2.50 -3.94 15.84
C LEU A 282 -3.97 -4.34 16.03
#